data_AF-A0A7V2S7M7-F1
#
_entry.id   AF-A0A7V2S7M7-F1
#
_cell.length_a   1.000
_cell.length_b   1.000
_cell.length_c   1.000
_cell.angle_alpha   90.00
_cell.angle_beta   90.00
_cell.angle_gamma   90.00
#
_symmetry.space_group_name_H-M   'P 1'
#
loop_
_entity.id
_entity.type
_entity.pdbx_description
1 polymer ?
#
loop_
_entity_poly.entity_id
_entity_poly.type
_entity_poly.pdbx_seq_one_letter_code
_entity_poly.pdbx_strand_id
1 'polypeptide(L)'
;MNTTIVIFANSVKHGKHCVAGKVVNSHQWVRPVSDAGGGELSDQQCLYENPHGRFKVKPLQKIEMNLAQYVPLISQPENYLVSDKIWRQHYRIDRNEIQNYLDTPDS
;
A
#
# COMPACT_ATOMS: atom_id res chain seq x y z
N MET A 1 -3.25 -7.71 10.40
CA MET A 1 -3.64 -8.44 9.17
C MET A 1 -2.46 -8.54 8.22
N ASN A 2 -2.20 -9.72 7.67
CA ASN A 2 -1.25 -9.89 6.57
C ASN A 2 -2.04 -9.91 5.25
N THR A 3 -1.66 -9.10 4.27
CA THR A 3 -2.39 -9.00 3.00
C THR A 3 -1.47 -8.61 1.85
N THR A 4 -1.81 -9.03 0.64
CA THR A 4 -1.13 -8.59 -0.59
C THR A 4 -1.91 -7.47 -1.24
N ILE A 5 -1.23 -6.37 -1.52
CA ILE A 5 -1.79 -5.15 -2.09
C ILE A 5 -1.08 -4.85 -3.41
N VAL A 6 -1.84 -4.48 -4.44
CA VAL A 6 -1.30 -3.87 -5.66
C VAL A 6 -1.15 -2.38 -5.42
N ILE A 7 0.09 -1.88 -5.49
CA ILE A 7 0.38 -0.46 -5.30
C ILE A 7 -0.08 0.33 -6.53
N PHE A 8 -0.98 1.29 -6.35
CA PHE A 8 -1.41 2.21 -7.41
C PHE A 8 -0.92 3.63 -7.21
N ALA A 9 -0.60 4.02 -5.97
CA ALA A 9 0.01 5.31 -5.66
C ALA A 9 1.23 5.14 -4.75
N ASN A 10 2.30 5.88 -5.07
CA ASN A 10 3.38 6.19 -4.15
C ASN A 10 3.88 7.60 -4.51
N SER A 11 3.32 8.62 -3.88
CA SER A 11 3.77 10.00 -4.03
C SER A 11 4.77 10.36 -2.94
N VAL A 12 5.70 11.27 -3.26
CA VAL A 12 6.78 11.66 -2.36
C VAL A 12 6.76 13.17 -2.17
N LYS A 13 6.74 13.62 -0.92
CA LYS A 13 6.85 15.03 -0.55
C LYS A 13 7.72 15.17 0.69
N HIS A 14 8.71 16.05 0.67
CA HIS A 14 9.64 16.28 1.78
C HIS A 14 10.26 15.01 2.42
N GLY A 15 10.52 13.96 1.62
CA GLY A 15 11.08 12.69 2.11
C GLY A 15 10.09 11.78 2.86
N LYS A 16 8.80 12.10 2.76
CA LYS A 16 7.68 11.29 3.25
C LYS A 16 6.88 10.74 2.08
N HIS A 17 6.15 9.67 2.34
CA HIS A 17 5.48 8.88 1.31
C HIS A 17 3.99 8.70 1.61
N CYS A 18 3.17 8.92 0.58
CA CYS A 18 1.77 8.51 0.57
C CYS A 18 1.63 7.32 -0.37
N VAL A 19 1.49 6.13 0.20
CA VAL A 19 1.28 4.88 -0.53
C VAL A 19 -0.19 4.51 -0.46
N ALA A 20 -0.77 4.06 -1.58
CA ALA A 20 -2.10 3.49 -1.59
C ALA A 20 -2.22 2.41 -2.67
N GLY A 21 -3.13 1.48 -2.45
CA GLY A 21 -3.35 0.36 -3.36
C GLY A 21 -4.61 -0.42 -3.05
N LYS A 22 -4.82 -1.50 -3.79
CA LYS A 22 -5.97 -2.40 -3.61
C LYS A 22 -5.53 -3.77 -3.16
N VAL A 23 -6.25 -4.35 -2.21
CA VAL A 23 -6.06 -5.75 -1.81
C VAL A 23 -6.36 -6.67 -2.98
N VAL A 24 -5.48 -7.62 -3.26
CA VAL A 24 -5.57 -8.49 -4.46
C VAL A 24 -6.89 -9.26 -4.55
N ASN A 25 -7.46 -9.72 -3.43
CA ASN A 25 -8.65 -10.58 -3.45
C ASN A 25 -9.96 -9.81 -3.31
N SER A 26 -9.99 -8.75 -2.49
CA SER A 26 -11.22 -8.00 -2.21
C SER A 26 -11.36 -6.73 -3.05
N HIS A 27 -10.28 -6.31 -3.73
CA HIS A 27 -10.17 -5.06 -4.48
C HIS A 27 -10.47 -3.80 -3.64
N GLN A 28 -10.55 -3.94 -2.31
CA GLN A 28 -10.75 -2.80 -1.41
C GLN A 28 -9.49 -1.93 -1.35
N TRP A 29 -9.72 -0.63 -1.33
CA TRP A 29 -8.67 0.35 -1.12
C TRP A 29 -8.05 0.21 0.27
N VAL A 30 -6.73 0.33 0.31
CA VAL A 30 -5.92 0.42 1.51
C VAL A 30 -4.90 1.51 1.33
N ARG A 31 -4.79 2.36 2.35
CA ARG A 31 -3.75 3.38 2.50
C ARG A 31 -2.96 3.08 3.78
N PRO A 32 -1.74 2.55 3.66
CA PRO A 32 -0.90 2.34 4.82
C PRO A 32 -0.41 3.69 5.38
N VAL A 33 -0.55 3.90 6.69
CA VAL A 33 -0.19 5.14 7.40
C VAL A 33 0.77 4.86 8.55
N SER A 34 1.56 5.88 8.93
CA SER A 34 2.58 5.76 9.98
C SER A 34 2.04 5.91 11.40
N ASP A 35 0.87 6.53 11.56
CA ASP A 35 0.19 6.72 12.84
C ASP A 35 -1.34 6.73 12.65
N ALA A 36 -2.08 6.69 13.76
CA ALA A 36 -3.54 6.71 13.77
C ALA A 36 -4.15 8.05 13.30
N GLY A 37 -3.34 9.10 13.16
CA GLY A 37 -3.73 10.40 12.60
C GLY A 37 -3.66 10.46 11.07
N GLY A 38 -3.34 9.34 10.40
CA GLY A 38 -3.24 9.27 8.94
C GLY A 38 -1.89 9.76 8.39
N GLY A 39 -0.86 9.78 9.24
CA GLY A 39 0.47 10.27 8.92
C GLY A 39 1.11 9.59 7.71
N GLU A 40 1.90 10.38 6.98
CA GLU A 40 2.69 9.91 5.85
C GLU A 40 3.79 8.94 6.32
N LEU A 41 4.13 7.96 5.47
CA LEU A 41 5.14 6.96 5.75
C LEU A 41 6.55 7.55 5.65
N SER A 42 7.46 7.06 6.48
CA SER A 42 8.89 7.31 6.31
C SER A 42 9.48 6.46 5.17
N ASP A 43 10.66 6.85 4.69
CA ASP A 43 11.46 6.08 3.74
C ASP A 43 11.66 4.62 4.16
N GLN A 44 11.90 4.38 5.45
CA GLN A 44 12.10 3.03 6.01
C GLN A 44 10.83 2.19 6.00
N GLN A 45 9.68 2.81 6.33
CA GLN A 45 8.38 2.12 6.32
C GLN A 45 7.93 1.75 4.90
N CYS A 46 8.42 2.43 3.87
CA CYS A 46 8.14 2.11 2.46
C CYS A 46 9.08 1.09 1.84
N LEU A 47 9.98 0.49 2.61
CA LEU A 47 10.87 -0.54 2.12
C LEU A 47 10.19 -1.90 2.07
N TYR A 48 10.43 -2.61 0.97
CA TYR A 48 10.23 -4.06 0.90
C TYR A 48 11.58 -4.76 0.77
N GLU A 49 11.61 -6.04 1.14
CA GLU A 49 12.77 -6.90 1.02
C GLU A 49 12.49 -8.07 0.06
N ASN A 50 13.44 -8.33 -0.82
CA ASN A 50 13.46 -9.48 -1.74
C ASN A 50 14.90 -10.07 -1.77
N PRO A 51 15.16 -11.16 -2.52
CA PRO A 51 16.50 -11.77 -2.59
C PRO A 51 17.63 -10.85 -3.08
N HIS A 52 17.30 -9.72 -3.72
CA HIS A 52 18.26 -8.75 -4.25
C HIS A 52 18.54 -7.59 -3.28
N GLY A 53 17.85 -7.53 -2.13
CA GLY A 53 18.03 -6.50 -1.11
C GLY A 53 16.74 -5.77 -0.74
N ARG A 54 16.90 -4.53 -0.27
CA ARG A 54 15.81 -3.67 0.19
C ARG A 54 15.60 -2.51 -0.76
N PHE A 55 14.34 -2.29 -1.15
CA PHE A 55 13.99 -1.28 -2.13
C PHE A 55 12.70 -0.56 -1.72
N LYS A 56 12.53 0.69 -2.17
CA LYS A 56 11.27 1.41 -2.00
C LYS A 56 10.19 0.83 -2.91
N VAL A 57 8.97 0.72 -2.39
CA VAL A 57 7.81 0.32 -3.21
C VAL A 57 7.58 1.29 -4.37
N LYS A 58 7.04 0.78 -5.47
CA LYS A 58 6.70 1.53 -6.68
C LYS A 58 5.32 1.11 -7.17
N PRO A 59 4.62 1.97 -7.92
CA PRO A 59 3.38 1.58 -8.58
C PRO A 59 3.53 0.30 -9.42
N LEU A 60 2.42 -0.43 -9.50
CA LEU A 60 2.24 -1.71 -10.19
C LEU A 60 3.06 -2.87 -9.60
N GLN A 61 3.44 -2.79 -8.32
CA GLN A 61 4.00 -3.91 -7.57
C GLN A 61 2.92 -4.58 -6.71
N LYS A 62 2.96 -5.91 -6.61
CA LYS A 62 2.22 -6.70 -5.62
C LYS A 62 3.12 -6.80 -4.37
N ILE A 63 2.68 -6.20 -3.27
CA ILE A 63 3.44 -6.13 -2.02
C ILE A 63 2.63 -6.77 -0.91
N GLU A 64 3.22 -7.73 -0.23
CA GLU A 64 2.70 -8.29 1.02
C GLU A 64 3.09 -7.35 2.16
N MET A 65 2.07 -6.88 2.87
CA MET A 65 2.18 -5.94 3.97
C MET A 65 1.54 -6.51 5.22
N ASN A 66 2.16 -6.20 6.36
CA ASN A 66 1.55 -6.42 7.65
C ASN A 66 0.95 -5.11 8.19
N LEU A 67 -0.38 -5.04 8.12
CA LEU A 67 -1.18 -3.93 8.62
C LEU A 67 -1.55 -4.23 10.08
N ALA A 68 -1.13 -3.37 11.00
CA ALA A 68 -1.35 -3.55 12.43
C ALA A 68 -2.81 -3.32 12.82
N GLN A 69 -3.40 -2.20 12.40
CA GLN A 69 -4.72 -1.77 12.86
C GLN A 69 -5.47 -0.98 11.78
N TYR A 70 -6.79 -1.14 11.73
CA TYR A 70 -7.68 -0.26 10.96
C TYR A 70 -7.86 1.07 11.68
N VAL A 71 -7.51 2.19 11.04
CA VAL A 71 -7.52 3.55 11.63
C VAL A 71 -8.18 4.55 10.68
N PRO A 72 -9.46 4.35 10.33
CA PRO A 72 -10.14 5.19 9.36
C PRO A 72 -10.29 6.63 9.87
N LEU A 73 -10.17 7.58 8.95
CA LEU A 73 -10.60 8.96 9.16
C LEU A 73 -11.83 9.23 8.30
N ILE A 74 -12.62 10.25 8.65
CA ILE A 74 -13.86 10.60 7.92
C ILE A 74 -13.59 10.78 6.41
N SER A 75 -12.50 11.44 6.06
CA SER A 75 -12.11 11.69 4.67
C SER A 75 -11.19 10.62 4.08
N GLN A 76 -10.72 9.67 4.89
CA GLN A 76 -9.76 8.62 4.52
C GLN A 76 -10.15 7.30 5.20
N PRO A 77 -11.32 6.72 4.86
CA PRO A 77 -11.80 5.47 5.45
C PRO A 77 -10.90 4.26 5.13
N GLU A 78 -9.99 4.39 4.17
CA GLU A 78 -9.05 3.38 3.70
C GLU A 78 -7.76 3.28 4.54
N ASN A 79 -7.61 4.08 5.59
CA ASN A 79 -6.39 4.13 6.39
C ASN A 79 -6.17 2.87 7.26
N TYR A 80 -4.97 2.31 7.15
CA TYR A 80 -4.48 1.21 7.99
C TYR A 80 -3.09 1.52 8.53
N LEU A 81 -2.91 1.37 9.85
CA LEU A 81 -1.63 1.54 10.51
C LEU A 81 -0.69 0.40 10.08
N VAL A 82 0.53 0.73 9.66
CA VAL A 82 1.56 -0.27 9.37
C VAL A 82 2.15 -0.85 10.65
N SER A 83 2.58 -2.11 10.61
CA SER A 83 3.45 -2.66 11.66
C SER A 83 4.92 -2.35 11.39
N ASP A 84 5.79 -2.69 12.35
CA ASP A 84 7.25 -2.57 12.20
C ASP A 84 7.89 -3.64 11.29
N LYS A 85 7.08 -4.51 10.67
CA LYS A 85 7.58 -5.56 9.79
C LYS A 85 7.86 -5.03 8.39
N ILE A 86 9.05 -5.34 7.88
CA ILE A 86 9.44 -5.05 6.51
C ILE A 86 8.52 -5.81 5.54
N TRP A 87 8.09 -5.13 4.48
CA TRP A 87 7.20 -5.69 3.47
C TRP A 87 7.92 -6.70 2.56
N ARG A 88 7.16 -7.55 1.87
CA ARG A 88 7.68 -8.56 0.95
C ARG A 88 7.13 -8.37 -0.45
N GLN A 89 7.95 -8.58 -1.48
CA GLN A 89 7.52 -8.45 -2.87
C GLN A 89 6.97 -9.76 -3.44
N HIS A 90 5.80 -9.70 -4.08
CA HIS A 90 5.13 -10.80 -4.81
C HIS A 90 5.02 -10.48 -6.30
N TYR A 91 6.11 -9.98 -6.90
CA TYR A 91 6.24 -9.56 -8.31
C TYR A 91 5.42 -8.31 -8.68
N ARG A 92 5.36 -8.01 -9.98
CA ARG A 92 4.59 -6.88 -10.55
C ARG A 92 3.28 -7.40 -11.13
N ILE A 93 2.28 -6.54 -11.16
CA ILE A 93 1.05 -6.80 -11.92
C ILE A 93 1.33 -6.61 -13.42
N ASP A 94 0.76 -7.46 -14.26
CA ASP A 94 0.74 -7.27 -15.71
C ASP A 94 -0.20 -6.11 -16.08
N ARG A 95 0.08 -5.43 -17.20
CA ARG A 95 -0.79 -4.32 -17.64
C ARG A 95 -2.21 -4.78 -17.93
N ASN A 96 -2.38 -5.98 -18.46
CA ASN A 96 -3.70 -6.55 -18.79
C ASN A 96 -4.50 -6.88 -17.53
N GLU A 97 -3.84 -7.11 -16.38
CA GLU A 97 -4.53 -7.34 -15.10
C GLU A 97 -5.06 -6.03 -14.48
N ILE A 98 -4.55 -4.85 -14.88
CA ILE A 98 -4.94 -3.54 -14.28
C ILE A 98 -6.44 -3.28 -14.41
N GLN A 99 -7.05 -3.70 -15.52
CA GLN A 99 -8.48 -3.52 -15.77
C GLN A 99 -9.36 -4.16 -14.68
N ASN A 100 -8.87 -5.22 -14.02
CA ASN A 100 -9.59 -5.93 -12.96
C ASN A 100 -9.65 -5.12 -11.66
N TYR A 101 -8.90 -4.02 -11.56
CA TYR A 101 -8.79 -3.18 -10.38
C TYR A 101 -9.45 -1.80 -10.56
N LEU A 102 -10.15 -1.57 -11.67
CA LEU A 102 -10.87 -0.31 -11.89
C LEU A 102 -12.10 -0.22 -10.96
N ASP A 103 -12.34 0.98 -10.43
CA ASP A 103 -13.59 1.28 -9.73
C ASP A 103 -14.69 1.59 -10.75
N THR A 104 -15.91 1.21 -10.41
CA THR A 104 -17.14 1.59 -11.12
C THR A 104 -18.00 2.42 -10.17
N PRO A 105 -17.66 3.70 -9.95
CA PRO A 105 -18.46 4.55 -9.08
C PRO A 105 -19.87 4.71 -9.66
N ASP A 106 -20.88 4.54 -8.81
CA ASP A 106 -22.24 4.94 -9.16
C ASP A 106 -22.25 6.46 -9.39
N SER A 107 -22.90 6.87 -10.49
CA SER A 107 -22.98 8.27 -10.91
C SER A 107 -23.78 9.14 -9.94
#